data_AF-A0A9E2CDR1-F1
#
_entry.id   AF-A0A9E2CDR1-F1
#
_cell.length_a   1.000
_cell.length_b   1.000
_cell.length_c   1.000
_cell.angle_alpha   90.00
_cell.angle_beta   90.00
_cell.angle_gamma   90.00
#
_symmetry.space_group_name_H-M   'P 1'
#
loop_
_entity.id
_entity.type
_entity.pdbx_description
1 polymer ?
#
loop_
_entity_poly.entity_id
_entity_poly.type
_entity_poly.pdbx_seq_one_letter_code
_entity_poly.pdbx_strand_id
1 'polypeptide(L)'
;MEFAELAKRFSPYLKRLSMKIAIPSRVIEQDDLYQEMLYRLWEGWMRGEFEGKNDAYIRGGCYFHLKNYLRRHTEYANIISLNEPLNEDGTTLEDIIPDQTAPFDVRVDDALFIQQMKAKELTRREQDVIELLAQGYTLRDIGKRLNISHVRVLKIKENIGSKFTKRLKG
;
A
#
# COMPACT_ATOMS: atom_id res chain seq x y z
N MET A 1 20.70 32.85 9.59
CA MET A 1 20.24 32.13 10.80
C MET A 1 20.57 30.67 10.59
N GLU A 2 21.32 30.08 11.51
CA GLU A 2 21.64 28.66 11.45
C GLU A 2 20.36 27.84 11.68
N PHE A 3 20.26 26.66 11.05
CA PHE A 3 19.10 25.81 11.23
C PHE A 3 18.89 25.45 12.71
N ALA A 4 19.96 25.23 13.47
CA ALA A 4 19.90 24.93 14.89
C ALA A 4 19.19 26.03 15.70
N GLU A 5 19.40 27.30 15.35
CA GLU A 5 18.73 28.44 15.99
C GLU A 5 17.24 28.47 15.64
N LEU A 6 16.92 28.23 14.37
CA LEU A 6 15.54 28.15 13.89
C LEU A 6 14.78 27.01 14.58
N ALA A 7 15.38 25.82 14.62
CA ALA A 7 14.83 24.64 15.27
C ALA A 7 14.61 24.88 16.77
N LYS A 8 15.60 25.47 17.47
CA LYS A 8 15.49 25.82 18.89
C LYS A 8 14.35 26.83 19.14
N ARG A 9 14.22 27.84 18.28
CA ARG A 9 13.16 28.86 18.37
C ARG A 9 11.75 28.29 18.20
N PHE A 10 11.55 27.41 17.22
CA PHE A 10 10.21 26.89 16.90
C PHE A 10 9.86 25.59 17.64
N SER A 11 10.84 24.86 18.18
CA SER A 11 10.62 23.58 18.86
C SER A 11 9.55 23.63 19.98
N PRO A 12 9.48 24.66 20.86
CA PRO A 12 8.43 24.73 21.87
C PRO A 12 7.02 24.82 21.27
N TYR A 13 6.87 25.50 20.13
CA TYR A 13 5.60 25.56 19.42
C TYR A 13 5.27 24.22 18.75
N LEU A 14 6.24 23.60 18.07
CA LEU A 14 6.04 22.30 17.41
C LEU A 14 5.64 21.20 18.39
N LYS A 15 6.32 21.11 19.55
CA LYS A 15 5.97 20.15 20.61
C LYS A 15 4.55 20.38 21.16
N ARG A 16 4.17 21.64 21.38
CA ARG A 16 2.79 21.95 21.80
C ARG A 16 1.77 21.62 20.72
N LEU A 17 2.14 21.74 19.44
CA LEU A 17 1.25 21.44 18.34
C LEU A 17 1.06 19.94 18.16
N SER A 18 2.13 19.13 18.27
CA SER A 18 2.02 17.66 18.21
C SER A 18 1.14 17.09 19.33
N MET A 19 1.15 17.71 20.51
CA MET A 19 0.27 17.32 21.63
C MET A 19 -1.20 17.74 21.45
N LYS A 20 -1.48 18.80 20.68
CA LYS A 20 -2.82 19.37 20.55
C LYS A 20 -3.64 18.81 19.39
N ILE A 21 -2.97 18.31 18.35
CA ILE A 21 -3.65 17.82 17.16
C ILE A 21 -4.22 16.43 17.42
N ALA A 22 -5.48 16.21 17.02
CA ALA A 22 -6.08 14.89 17.09
C ALA A 22 -5.41 13.98 16.05
N ILE A 23 -4.87 12.86 16.50
CA ILE A 23 -4.24 11.86 15.63
C ILE A 23 -5.29 10.79 15.33
N PRO A 24 -5.75 10.65 14.08
CA PRO A 24 -6.77 9.67 13.75
C PRO A 24 -6.21 8.24 13.60
N SER A 25 -4.88 8.08 13.68
CA SER A 25 -4.16 6.82 13.52
C SER A 25 -3.62 6.31 14.86
N ARG A 26 -3.64 4.99 15.07
CA ARG A 26 -2.96 4.33 16.19
C ARG A 26 -1.47 4.07 15.95
N VAL A 27 -0.99 4.28 14.72
CA VAL A 27 0.40 4.00 14.31
C VAL A 27 1.30 5.23 14.45
N ILE A 28 0.71 6.42 14.39
CA ILE A 28 1.46 7.68 14.38
C ILE A 28 1.51 8.22 15.81
N GLU A 29 2.71 8.41 16.33
CA GLU A 29 2.92 8.96 17.67
C GLU A 29 3.21 10.46 17.65
N GLN A 30 3.18 11.09 18.83
CA GLN A 30 3.43 12.53 18.95
C GLN A 30 4.84 12.93 18.50
N ASP A 31 5.82 12.06 18.72
CA ASP A 31 7.20 12.31 18.32
C ASP A 31 7.35 12.28 16.80
N ASP A 32 6.62 11.40 16.10
CA ASP A 32 6.58 11.39 14.63
C ASP A 32 6.07 12.71 14.07
N LEU A 33 5.01 13.27 14.67
CA LEU A 33 4.46 14.56 14.27
C LEU A 33 5.45 15.70 14.49
N TYR A 34 6.19 15.66 15.59
CA TYR A 34 7.24 16.64 15.85
C TYR A 34 8.38 16.54 14.83
N GLN A 35 8.84 15.32 14.53
CA GLN A 35 9.88 15.07 13.53
C GLN A 35 9.44 15.50 12.13
N GLU A 36 8.21 15.22 11.74
CA GLU A 36 7.66 15.63 10.43
C GLU A 36 7.62 17.16 10.28
N MET A 37 7.25 17.88 11.34
CA MET A 37 7.30 19.35 11.33
C MET A 37 8.73 19.89 11.34
N LEU A 38 9.66 19.26 12.06
CA LEU A 38 11.08 19.61 12.01
C LEU A 38 11.65 19.40 10.60
N TYR A 39 11.28 18.31 9.94
CA TYR A 39 11.66 18.03 8.56
C TYR A 39 11.12 19.12 7.61
N ARG A 40 9.86 19.54 7.76
CA ARG A 40 9.30 20.67 7.00
C ARG A 40 10.06 21.98 7.23
N LEU A 41 10.45 22.27 8.48
CA LEU A 41 11.29 23.42 8.79
C LEU A 41 12.67 23.30 8.12
N TRP A 42 13.28 22.13 8.17
CA TRP A 42 14.58 21.91 7.54
C TRP A 42 14.50 22.11 6.01
N GLU A 43 13.48 21.56 5.37
CA GLU A 43 13.26 21.71 3.93
C GLU A 43 13.05 23.17 3.52
N GLY A 44 12.25 23.93 4.29
CA GLY A 44 12.03 25.35 4.02
C GLY A 44 13.27 26.21 4.26
N TRP A 45 14.06 25.88 5.28
CA TRP A 45 15.35 26.54 5.54
C TRP A 45 16.35 26.29 4.41
N MET A 46 16.48 25.04 3.94
CA MET A 46 17.34 24.68 2.80
C MET A 46 16.99 25.45 1.52
N ARG A 47 15.71 25.81 1.35
CA ARG A 47 15.21 26.56 0.20
C ARG A 47 15.19 28.08 0.39
N GLY A 48 15.61 28.58 1.55
CA GLY A 48 15.53 30.01 1.88
C GLY A 48 14.10 30.55 2.02
N GLU A 49 13.09 29.69 2.19
CA GLU A 49 11.66 30.08 2.20
C GLU A 49 11.28 31.01 3.35
N PHE A 50 12.11 31.08 4.40
CA PHE A 50 11.83 31.80 5.63
C PHE A 50 12.47 33.18 5.71
N GLU A 51 13.26 33.58 4.71
CA GLU A 51 13.86 34.91 4.68
C GLU A 51 12.77 35.99 4.59
N GLY A 52 12.82 36.96 5.50
CA GLY A 52 11.79 38.02 5.61
C GLY A 52 10.40 37.56 6.07
N LYS A 53 10.24 36.29 6.46
CA LYS A 53 8.96 35.77 6.99
C LYS A 53 8.89 35.94 8.51
N ASN A 54 7.68 36.22 8.99
CA ASN A 54 7.42 36.32 10.42
C ASN A 54 7.11 34.94 11.04
N ASP A 55 7.15 34.86 12.37
CA ASP A 55 6.92 33.61 13.09
C ASP A 55 5.52 33.02 12.84
N ALA A 56 4.51 33.87 12.66
CA ALA A 56 3.15 33.42 12.40
C ALA A 56 3.05 32.65 11.07
N TYR A 57 3.74 33.13 10.03
CA TYR A 57 3.81 32.48 8.73
C TYR A 57 4.46 31.09 8.84
N ILE A 58 5.62 31.02 9.52
CA ILE A 58 6.36 29.76 9.68
C ILE A 58 5.55 28.75 10.50
N ARG A 59 4.90 29.20 11.59
CA ARG A 59 4.00 28.36 12.39
C ARG A 59 2.81 27.86 11.58
N GLY A 60 2.18 28.74 10.81
CA GLY A 60 1.08 28.38 9.91
C GLY A 60 1.50 27.32 8.89
N GLY A 61 2.68 27.47 8.28
CA GLY A 61 3.24 26.50 7.35
C GLY A 61 3.41 25.11 7.97
N CYS A 62 3.97 25.03 9.19
CA CYS A 62 4.12 23.76 9.90
C CYS A 62 2.76 23.12 10.25
N TYR A 63 1.78 23.93 10.67
CA TYR A 63 0.43 23.46 10.98
C TYR A 63 -0.29 22.87 9.76
N PHE A 64 -0.28 23.57 8.64
CA PHE A 64 -0.93 23.08 7.42
C PHE A 64 -0.21 21.86 6.83
N HIS A 65 1.13 21.84 6.90
CA HIS A 65 1.92 20.66 6.54
C HIS A 65 1.49 19.45 7.35
N LEU A 66 1.43 19.58 8.68
CA LEU A 66 1.04 18.49 9.57
C LEU A 66 -0.38 17.98 9.31
N LYS A 67 -1.34 18.88 9.07
CA LYS A 67 -2.72 18.48 8.70
C LYS A 67 -2.75 17.70 7.40
N ASN A 68 -1.98 18.11 6.40
CA ASN A 68 -1.92 17.41 5.13
C ASN A 68 -1.20 16.06 5.25
N TYR A 69 -0.14 15.97 6.07
CA TYR A 69 0.52 14.72 6.40
C TYR A 69 -0.46 13.73 7.02
N LEU A 70 -1.17 14.13 8.09
CA LEU A 70 -2.17 13.28 8.74
C LEU A 70 -3.26 12.85 7.75
N ARG A 71 -3.76 13.74 6.88
CA ARG A 71 -4.75 13.38 5.87
C ARG A 71 -4.25 12.32 4.88
N ARG A 72 -2.96 12.33 4.52
CA ARG A 72 -2.38 11.44 3.50
C ARG A 72 -1.89 10.11 4.08
N HIS A 73 -1.45 10.11 5.32
CA HIS A 73 -0.76 8.98 5.95
C HIS A 73 -1.57 8.32 7.07
N THR A 74 -2.73 8.87 7.42
CA THR A 74 -3.67 8.15 8.27
C THR A 74 -4.46 7.18 7.41
N GLU A 75 -4.12 5.91 7.50
CA GLU A 75 -5.01 4.84 7.08
C GLU A 75 -6.05 4.63 8.17
N TYR A 76 -7.34 4.64 7.79
CA TYR A 76 -8.43 4.25 8.67
C TYR A 76 -8.50 2.72 8.77
N ALA A 77 -7.40 2.09 9.16
CA ALA A 77 -7.35 0.67 9.42
C ALA A 77 -7.44 0.46 10.93
N ASN A 78 -8.48 -0.25 11.36
CA ASN A 78 -8.50 -0.80 12.71
C ASN A 78 -7.47 -1.92 12.77
N ILE A 79 -6.26 -1.58 13.22
CA ILE A 79 -5.20 -2.55 13.45
C ILE A 79 -5.54 -3.28 14.75
N ILE A 80 -5.70 -4.60 14.64
CA ILE A 80 -5.94 -5.51 15.75
C ILE A 80 -4.70 -6.40 15.86
N SER A 81 -4.19 -6.56 17.08
CA SER A 81 -3.07 -7.45 17.33
C SER A 81 -3.52 -8.91 17.21
N LEU A 82 -2.77 -9.71 16.46
CA LEU A 82 -3.04 -11.15 16.37
C LEU A 82 -2.74 -11.89 17.67
N ASN A 83 -1.84 -11.34 18.48
CA ASN A 83 -1.30 -11.96 19.69
C ASN A 83 -2.00 -11.48 20.97
N GLU A 84 -2.98 -10.57 20.85
CA GLU A 84 -3.73 -10.10 22.01
C GLU A 84 -4.70 -11.19 22.47
N PRO A 85 -4.70 -11.57 23.75
CA PRO A 85 -5.59 -12.60 24.27
C PRO A 85 -7.04 -12.09 24.21
N LEU A 86 -7.91 -12.88 23.58
CA LEU A 86 -9.33 -12.58 23.47
C LEU A 86 -10.10 -12.94 24.75
N ASN A 87 -9.62 -13.96 25.47
CA ASN A 87 -10.28 -14.57 26.63
C ASN A 87 -9.28 -14.83 27.76
N GLU A 88 -9.77 -15.15 28.97
CA GLU A 88 -8.95 -15.50 30.14
C GLU A 88 -8.06 -16.74 29.92
N ASP A 89 -8.46 -17.64 29.01
CA ASP A 89 -7.73 -18.85 28.65
C ASP A 89 -6.49 -18.58 27.78
N GLY A 90 -6.25 -17.31 27.39
CA GLY A 90 -5.08 -16.90 26.62
C GLY A 90 -5.18 -17.15 25.12
N THR A 91 -6.32 -17.63 24.60
CA THR A 91 -6.54 -17.81 23.15
C THR A 91 -6.43 -16.49 22.41
N THR A 92 -5.62 -16.46 21.36
CA THR A 92 -5.36 -15.27 20.55
C THR A 92 -6.10 -15.32 19.21
N LEU A 93 -6.08 -14.22 18.45
CA LEU A 93 -6.62 -14.19 17.09
C LEU A 93 -5.84 -15.11 16.14
N GLU A 94 -4.52 -15.23 16.33
CA GLU A 94 -3.67 -16.15 15.56
C GLU A 94 -4.17 -17.59 15.65
N ASP A 95 -4.61 -18.03 16.83
CA ASP A 95 -5.06 -19.41 17.07
C ASP A 95 -6.38 -19.75 16.37
N ILE A 96 -7.19 -18.73 16.04
CA ILE A 96 -8.57 -18.91 15.55
C ILE A 96 -8.66 -18.67 14.03
N ILE A 97 -7.76 -17.86 13.47
CA ILE A 97 -7.79 -17.55 12.03
C ILE A 97 -7.44 -18.81 11.24
N PRO A 98 -8.39 -19.36 10.45
CA PRO A 98 -8.13 -20.57 9.71
C PRO A 98 -7.17 -20.29 8.55
N ASP A 99 -6.24 -21.21 8.32
CA ASP A 99 -5.44 -21.19 7.10
C ASP A 99 -6.35 -21.43 5.89
N GLN A 100 -6.49 -20.42 5.04
CA GLN A 100 -7.26 -20.51 3.79
C GLN A 100 -6.41 -21.00 2.61
N THR A 101 -5.15 -21.36 2.83
CA THR A 101 -4.35 -21.97 1.78
C THR A 101 -4.95 -23.32 1.41
N ALA A 102 -5.09 -23.55 0.10
CA ALA A 102 -5.54 -24.83 -0.39
C ALA A 102 -4.57 -25.93 0.08
N PRO A 103 -5.09 -27.09 0.55
CA PRO A 103 -4.28 -28.26 0.85
C PRO A 103 -3.31 -28.61 -0.29
N PHE A 104 -2.17 -29.23 0.05
CA PHE A 104 -1.10 -29.49 -0.91
C PHE A 104 -1.57 -30.32 -2.12
N ASP A 105 -2.39 -31.34 -1.87
CA ASP A 105 -3.04 -32.17 -2.89
C ASP A 105 -3.90 -31.35 -3.85
N VAL A 106 -4.75 -30.44 -3.33
CA VAL A 106 -5.55 -29.52 -4.15
C VAL A 106 -4.65 -28.64 -5.03
N ARG A 107 -3.54 -28.14 -4.48
CA ARG A 107 -2.58 -27.29 -5.23
C ARG A 107 -1.87 -28.06 -6.35
N VAL A 108 -1.55 -29.34 -6.12
CA VAL A 108 -0.93 -30.21 -7.13
C VAL A 108 -1.93 -30.52 -8.24
N ASP A 109 -3.18 -30.80 -7.89
CA ASP A 109 -4.26 -31.06 -8.85
C ASP A 109 -4.54 -29.82 -9.71
N ASP A 110 -4.62 -28.63 -9.10
CA ASP A 110 -4.78 -27.35 -9.82
C ASP A 110 -3.61 -27.10 -10.78
N ALA A 111 -2.37 -27.35 -10.35
CA ALA A 111 -1.19 -27.17 -11.20
C ALA A 111 -1.20 -28.14 -12.39
N LEU A 112 -1.56 -29.41 -12.16
CA LEU A 112 -1.69 -30.42 -13.21
C LEU A 112 -2.82 -30.06 -14.17
N PHE A 113 -3.95 -29.59 -13.66
CA PHE A 113 -5.08 -29.13 -14.45
C PHE A 113 -4.70 -27.95 -15.35
N ILE A 114 -4.03 -26.93 -14.81
CA ILE A 114 -3.52 -25.78 -15.57
C ILE A 114 -2.55 -26.24 -16.66
N GLN A 115 -1.65 -27.18 -16.37
CA GLN A 115 -0.73 -27.73 -17.37
C GLN A 115 -1.48 -28.45 -18.50
N GLN A 116 -2.48 -29.27 -18.18
CA GLN A 116 -3.30 -29.93 -19.20
C GLN A 116 -4.10 -28.93 -20.04
N MET A 117 -4.63 -27.87 -19.42
CA MET A 117 -5.33 -26.79 -20.11
C MET A 117 -4.41 -26.07 -21.10
N LYS A 118 -3.20 -25.72 -20.66
CA LYS A 118 -2.17 -25.15 -21.52
C LYS A 118 -1.89 -26.08 -22.70
N ALA A 119 -1.63 -27.37 -22.45
CA ALA A 119 -1.22 -28.31 -23.49
C ALA A 119 -2.30 -28.62 -24.54
N LYS A 120 -3.58 -28.65 -24.17
CA LYS A 120 -4.65 -29.18 -25.04
C LYS A 120 -5.67 -28.17 -25.54
N GLU A 121 -5.91 -27.06 -24.82
CA GLU A 121 -7.06 -26.18 -25.09
C GLU A 121 -6.69 -24.73 -25.37
N LEU A 122 -5.52 -24.30 -24.88
CA LEU A 122 -5.02 -22.96 -25.14
C LEU A 122 -4.21 -22.93 -26.43
N THR A 123 -4.52 -21.95 -27.27
CA THR A 123 -3.66 -21.58 -28.40
C THR A 123 -2.36 -20.98 -27.88
N ARG A 124 -1.31 -20.98 -28.72
CA ARG A 124 -0.01 -20.36 -28.37
C ARG A 124 -0.15 -18.92 -27.87
N ARG A 125 -1.02 -18.12 -28.52
CA ARG A 125 -1.29 -16.73 -28.09
C ARG A 125 -1.98 -16.65 -26.73
N GLU A 126 -2.86 -17.59 -26.40
CA GLU A 126 -3.50 -17.64 -25.09
C GLU A 126 -2.51 -18.08 -24.00
N GLN A 127 -1.61 -19.02 -24.32
CA GLN A 127 -0.52 -19.42 -23.44
C GLN A 127 0.44 -18.25 -23.15
N ASP A 128 0.86 -17.51 -24.18
CA ASP A 128 1.73 -16.34 -24.01
C ASP A 128 1.09 -15.30 -23.07
N VAL A 129 -0.22 -15.06 -23.23
CA VAL A 129 -0.97 -14.12 -22.38
C VAL A 129 -1.10 -14.63 -20.94
N ILE A 130 -1.44 -15.91 -20.71
CA ILE A 130 -1.61 -16.43 -19.35
C ILE A 130 -0.28 -16.47 -18.58
N GLU A 131 0.84 -16.70 -19.26
CA GLU A 131 2.17 -16.71 -18.64
C GLU A 131 2.62 -15.31 -18.22
N LEU A 132 2.40 -14.31 -19.06
CA LEU A 132 2.70 -12.93 -18.70
C LEU A 132 1.78 -12.43 -17.57
N LEU A 133 0.51 -12.86 -17.55
CA LEU A 133 -0.38 -12.58 -16.42
C LEU A 133 0.12 -13.23 -15.12
N ALA A 134 0.57 -14.48 -15.17
CA ALA A 134 1.12 -15.18 -14.01
C ALA A 134 2.41 -14.54 -13.47
N GLN A 135 3.17 -13.85 -14.33
CA GLN A 135 4.35 -13.07 -13.94
C GLN A 135 4.01 -11.66 -13.40
N GLY A 136 2.72 -11.29 -13.33
CA GLY A 136 2.26 -10.02 -12.77
C GLY A 136 2.23 -8.85 -13.76
N TYR A 137 2.39 -9.07 -15.06
CA TYR A 137 2.32 -7.99 -16.04
C TYR A 137 0.89 -7.45 -16.21
N THR A 138 0.77 -6.13 -16.41
CA THR A 138 -0.53 -5.52 -16.69
C THR A 138 -0.98 -5.78 -18.13
N LEU A 139 -2.29 -5.65 -18.41
CA LEU A 139 -2.83 -5.80 -19.77
C LEU A 139 -2.15 -4.87 -20.79
N ARG A 140 -1.71 -3.69 -20.36
CA ARG A 140 -0.99 -2.73 -21.21
C ARG A 140 0.43 -3.19 -21.51
N ASP A 141 1.13 -3.73 -20.52
CA ASP A 141 2.48 -4.26 -20.70
C ASP A 141 2.47 -5.47 -21.63
N ILE A 142 1.51 -6.38 -21.42
CA ILE A 142 1.30 -7.55 -22.27
C ILE A 142 1.00 -7.11 -23.71
N GLY A 143 0.12 -6.12 -23.90
CA GLY A 143 -0.21 -5.60 -25.22
C GLY A 143 1.02 -5.07 -25.96
N LYS A 144 1.85 -4.27 -25.28
CA LYS A 144 3.12 -3.80 -25.83
C LYS A 144 4.06 -4.96 -26.20
N ARG A 145 4.20 -5.95 -25.32
CA ARG A 145 5.14 -7.07 -25.47
C ARG A 145 4.76 -8.04 -26.59
N LEU A 146 3.45 -8.28 -26.76
CA LEU A 146 2.90 -9.16 -27.78
C LEU A 146 2.50 -8.42 -29.07
N ASN A 147 2.78 -7.11 -29.16
CA ASN A 147 2.42 -6.24 -30.28
C ASN A 147 0.92 -6.31 -30.64
N ILE A 148 0.05 -6.23 -29.63
CA ILE A 148 -1.41 -6.21 -29.76
C ILE A 148 -2.03 -5.14 -28.86
N SER A 149 -3.25 -4.72 -29.15
CA SER A 149 -3.94 -3.75 -28.27
C SER A 149 -4.26 -4.36 -26.90
N HIS A 150 -4.22 -3.57 -25.84
CA HIS A 150 -4.60 -4.01 -24.49
C HIS A 150 -6.05 -4.53 -24.44
N VAL A 151 -6.95 -3.97 -25.27
CA VAL A 151 -8.33 -4.47 -25.44
C VAL A 151 -8.33 -5.89 -26.02
N ARG A 152 -7.41 -6.20 -26.94
CA ARG A 152 -7.25 -7.57 -27.48
C ARG A 152 -6.75 -8.53 -26.42
N VAL A 153 -5.83 -8.10 -25.55
CA VAL A 153 -5.37 -8.91 -24.39
C VAL A 153 -6.54 -9.23 -23.45
N LEU A 154 -7.40 -8.25 -23.16
CA LEU A 154 -8.60 -8.46 -22.34
C LEU A 154 -9.52 -9.53 -22.93
N LYS A 155 -9.82 -9.46 -24.23
CA LYS A 155 -10.63 -10.48 -24.92
C LYS A 155 -10.01 -11.87 -24.87
N ILE A 156 -8.67 -11.95 -25.00
CA ILE A 156 -7.95 -13.22 -24.87
C ILE A 156 -8.10 -13.78 -23.44
N LYS A 157 -7.95 -12.93 -22.42
CA LYS A 157 -8.17 -13.30 -21.01
C LYS A 157 -9.59 -13.84 -20.77
N GLU A 158 -10.61 -13.18 -21.31
CA GLU A 158 -12.01 -13.61 -21.19
C GLU A 158 -12.26 -14.97 -21.89
N ASN A 159 -11.67 -15.16 -23.06
CA ASN A 159 -11.76 -16.44 -23.79
C ASN A 159 -11.09 -17.58 -23.02
N ILE A 160 -9.92 -17.33 -22.42
CA ILE A 160 -9.25 -18.29 -21.53
C ILE A 160 -10.20 -18.67 -20.38
N GLY A 161 -10.74 -17.67 -19.66
CA GLY A 161 -11.66 -17.92 -18.54
C GLY A 161 -12.90 -18.73 -18.95
N SER A 162 -13.44 -18.48 -20.14
CA SER A 162 -14.56 -19.24 -20.69
C SER A 162 -14.19 -20.71 -20.96
N LYS A 163 -12.98 -20.98 -21.49
CA LYS A 163 -12.49 -22.35 -21.71
C LYS A 163 -12.31 -23.12 -20.40
N PHE A 164 -11.68 -22.49 -19.41
CA PHE A 164 -11.53 -23.05 -18.06
C PHE A 164 -12.90 -23.37 -17.43
N THR A 165 -13.86 -22.45 -17.52
CA THR A 165 -15.21 -22.65 -16.98
C THR A 165 -15.94 -23.80 -17.67
N LYS A 166 -15.79 -23.94 -18.99
CA LYS A 166 -16.40 -25.04 -19.76
C LYS A 166 -15.85 -26.39 -19.32
N ARG A 167 -14.55 -26.48 -19.08
CA ARG A 167 -13.89 -27.71 -18.64
C ARG A 167 -14.18 -28.07 -17.17
N LEU A 168 -14.40 -27.09 -16.31
CA LEU A 168 -14.81 -27.33 -14.91
C LEU A 168 -16.27 -27.79 -14.77
N LYS A 169 -17.10 -27.59 -15.80
CA LYS A 169 -18.53 -27.96 -15.83
C LYS A 169 -18.83 -29.25 -16.61
N GLY A 170 -17.83 -29.81 -17.29
CA GLY A 170 -17.90 -31.09 -18.01
C GLY A 170 -17.23 -32.19 -17.23
#